data_AF-A0A968HSV5-F1
#
_entry.id   AF-A0A968HSV5-F1
#
_cell.length_a   1.000
_cell.length_b   1.000
_cell.length_c   1.000
_cell.angle_alpha   90.00
_cell.angle_beta   90.00
_cell.angle_gamma   90.00
#
_symmetry.space_group_name_H-M   'P 1'
#
loop_
_entity.id
_entity.type
_entity.pdbx_description
1 polymer ?
#
loop_
_entity_poly.entity_id
_entity_poly.type
_entity_poly.pdbx_seq_one_letter_code
_entity_poly.pdbx_strand_id
1 'polypeptide(L)'
;MGDIDPATKKGRKRAAILDVATRLFGEKGYRDTSMDEIAAEVGVAKGTLYLYFPQKLDLLFAATARQKLEWFPLVIYPLQGPGRPTSGSSATSSRSCCCRRSRR
;
A
#
# COMPACT_ATOMS: atom_id res chain seq x y z
N MET A 1 6.38 4.16 6.92
CA MET A 1 5.15 4.07 6.11
C MET A 1 4.13 3.36 6.97
N GLY A 2 3.32 4.09 7.72
CA GLY A 2 2.55 3.53 8.83
C GLY A 2 1.37 2.70 8.34
N ASP A 3 1.44 1.38 8.54
CA ASP A 3 0.31 0.47 8.46
C ASP A 3 -0.71 0.86 9.55
N ILE A 4 -1.72 1.64 9.17
CA ILE A 4 -2.86 1.90 10.04
C ILE A 4 -3.83 0.74 9.80
N ASP A 5 -3.93 -0.15 10.79
CA ASP A 5 -4.84 -1.28 10.76
C ASP A 5 -6.27 -0.83 10.41
N PRO A 6 -6.91 -1.43 9.39
CA PRO A 6 -8.24 -1.01 8.92
C PRO A 6 -9.32 -1.19 10.00
N ALA A 7 -9.06 -2.01 11.02
CA ALA A 7 -9.95 -2.25 12.15
C ALA A 7 -10.09 -1.04 13.10
N THR A 8 -9.17 -0.07 13.06
CA THR A 8 -9.21 1.09 13.96
C THR A 8 -10.12 2.22 13.44
N LYS A 9 -10.65 3.07 14.34
CA LYS A 9 -11.39 4.29 13.95
C LYS A 9 -10.53 5.22 13.08
N LYS A 10 -9.22 5.25 13.32
CA LYS A 10 -8.22 5.99 12.55
C LYS A 10 -8.06 5.38 11.13
N GLY A 11 -8.01 4.06 11.02
CA GLY A 11 -7.95 3.32 9.75
C GLY A 11 -9.18 3.53 8.88
N ARG A 12 -10.39 3.47 9.46
CA ARG A 12 -11.64 3.74 8.75
C ARG A 12 -11.70 5.15 8.15
N LYS A 13 -11.27 6.16 8.92
CA LYS A 13 -11.19 7.55 8.41
C LYS A 13 -10.19 7.67 7.27
N ARG A 14 -9.01 7.07 7.40
CA ARG A 14 -8.00 7.06 6.34
C ARG A 14 -8.53 6.37 5.08
N ALA A 15 -9.23 5.25 5.23
CA ALA A 15 -9.82 4.53 4.11
C ALA A 15 -10.88 5.36 3.38
N ALA A 16 -11.72 6.11 4.11
CA ALA A 16 -12.70 7.03 3.52
C ALA A 16 -12.04 8.18 2.76
N ILE A 17 -10.97 8.77 3.32
CA ILE A 17 -10.19 9.81 2.62
C ILE A 17 -9.64 9.28 1.29
N LEU A 18 -9.07 8.07 1.31
CA LEU A 18 -8.52 7.45 0.11
C LEU A 18 -9.59 7.14 -0.95
N ASP A 19 -10.77 6.72 -0.53
CA ASP A 19 -11.88 6.39 -1.44
C ASP A 19 -12.35 7.63 -2.22
N VAL A 20 -12.62 8.71 -1.49
CA VAL A 20 -13.01 10.00 -2.07
C VAL A 20 -11.90 10.59 -2.94
N ALA A 21 -10.65 10.56 -2.47
CA ALA A 21 -9.52 11.04 -3.24
C ALA A 21 -9.35 10.26 -4.56
N THR A 22 -9.51 8.94 -4.53
CA THR A 22 -9.43 8.08 -5.73
C THR A 22 -10.49 8.48 -6.75
N ARG A 23 -11.75 8.68 -6.31
CA ARG A 23 -12.84 9.12 -7.19
C ARG A 23 -12.55 10.48 -7.80
N LEU A 24 -12.22 11.48 -6.99
CA LEU A 24 -11.98 12.84 -7.47
C LEU A 24 -10.77 12.92 -8.42
N PHE A 25 -9.68 12.22 -8.10
CA PHE A 25 -8.53 12.13 -9.01
C PHE A 25 -8.87 11.43 -10.32
N GLY A 26 -9.78 10.44 -10.31
CA GLY A 26 -10.24 9.76 -11.53
C GLY A 26 -11.19 10.61 -12.39
N GLU A 27 -12.04 11.42 -11.77
CA GLU A 27 -13.05 12.24 -12.46
C GLU A 27 -12.48 13.56 -12.99
N LYS A 28 -11.68 14.27 -12.17
CA LYS A 28 -11.20 15.63 -12.45
C LYS A 28 -9.69 15.68 -12.73
N GLY A 29 -8.96 14.61 -12.44
CA GLY A 29 -7.51 14.60 -12.54
C GLY A 29 -6.81 15.27 -11.34
N TYR A 30 -5.49 15.08 -11.28
CA TYR A 30 -4.68 15.55 -10.14
C TYR A 30 -4.63 17.07 -10.01
N ARG A 31 -4.55 17.83 -11.12
CA ARG A 31 -4.35 19.28 -11.06
C ARG A 31 -5.59 20.01 -10.54
N ASP A 32 -6.76 19.59 -11.00
CA ASP A 32 -8.03 20.27 -10.71
C ASP A 32 -8.66 19.83 -9.37
N THR A 33 -8.22 18.70 -8.80
CA THR A 33 -8.67 18.26 -7.47
C THR A 33 -7.91 19.00 -6.37
N SER A 34 -8.60 19.65 -5.44
CA SER A 34 -7.96 20.32 -4.28
C SER A 34 -8.02 19.49 -3.00
N MET A 35 -7.07 19.71 -2.07
CA MET A 35 -7.11 19.04 -0.76
C MET A 35 -8.31 19.49 0.09
N ASP A 36 -8.77 20.73 -0.11
CA ASP A 36 -9.96 21.28 0.53
C ASP A 36 -11.24 20.58 0.08
N GLU A 37 -11.37 20.36 -1.23
CA GLU A 37 -12.50 19.63 -1.81
C GLU A 37 -12.57 18.20 -1.29
N ILE A 38 -11.43 17.49 -1.24
CA ILE A 38 -11.37 16.15 -0.65
C ILE A 38 -11.78 16.19 0.83
N ALA A 39 -11.32 17.17 1.59
CA ALA A 39 -11.69 17.30 3.00
C ALA A 39 -13.19 17.55 3.19
N ALA A 40 -13.78 18.43 2.36
CA ALA A 40 -15.20 18.75 2.36
C ALA A 40 -16.05 17.52 2.03
N GLU A 41 -15.68 16.78 0.99
CA GLU A 41 -16.42 15.61 0.50
C GLU A 41 -16.36 14.43 1.50
N VAL A 42 -15.24 14.26 2.21
CA VAL A 42 -15.11 13.25 3.27
C VAL A 42 -15.80 13.70 4.57
N GLY A 43 -16.07 15.01 4.73
CA GLY A 43 -16.61 15.58 5.97
C GLY A 43 -15.59 15.65 7.11
N VAL A 44 -14.31 15.87 6.78
CA VAL A 44 -13.23 16.04 7.78
C VAL A 44 -12.68 17.45 7.75
N ALA A 45 -12.23 17.94 8.91
CA ALA A 45 -11.54 19.22 8.96
C ALA A 45 -10.25 19.17 8.13
N LYS A 46 -9.94 20.26 7.40
CA LYS A 46 -8.71 20.40 6.60
C LYS A 46 -7.46 19.98 7.38
N GLY A 47 -7.29 20.47 8.60
CA GLY A 47 -6.15 20.11 9.46
C GLY A 47 -6.08 18.61 9.81
N THR A 48 -7.22 17.93 9.89
CA THR A 48 -7.26 16.47 10.08
C THR A 48 -6.73 15.77 8.84
N LEU A 49 -7.07 16.23 7.64
CA LEU A 49 -6.58 15.65 6.39
C LEU A 49 -5.05 15.79 6.28
N TYR A 50 -4.51 16.97 6.57
CA TYR A 50 -3.05 17.20 6.59
C TYR A 50 -2.30 16.36 7.62
N LEU A 51 -2.95 15.92 8.71
CA LEU A 51 -2.35 15.01 9.68
C LEU A 51 -2.09 13.61 9.10
N TYR A 52 -2.94 13.15 8.17
CA TYR A 52 -2.76 11.86 7.50
C TYR A 52 -1.89 11.98 6.25
N PHE A 53 -2.09 13.04 5.48
CA PHE A 53 -1.47 13.26 4.18
C PHE A 53 -0.96 14.71 4.11
N PRO A 54 0.29 14.97 4.49
CA PRO A 54 0.83 16.32 4.50
C PRO A 54 1.02 16.86 3.08
N GLN A 55 1.27 15.98 2.10
CA GLN A 55 1.44 16.36 0.71
C GLN A 55 0.32 15.79 -0.17
N LYS A 56 -0.10 16.59 -1.15
CA LYS A 56 -1.07 16.17 -2.18
C LYS A 56 -0.56 14.97 -2.99
N LEU A 57 0.76 14.88 -3.22
CA LEU A 57 1.40 13.74 -3.87
C LEU A 57 1.29 12.46 -3.04
N ASP A 58 1.48 12.52 -1.72
CA ASP A 58 1.33 11.35 -0.85
C ASP A 58 -0.09 10.78 -0.91
N LEU A 59 -1.08 11.67 -0.95
CA LEU A 59 -2.47 11.29 -1.11
C LEU A 59 -2.74 10.64 -2.47
N LEU A 60 -2.15 11.18 -3.55
CA LEU A 60 -2.25 10.60 -4.89
C LEU A 60 -1.59 9.22 -4.95
N PHE A 61 -0.38 9.05 -4.42
CA PHE A 61 0.29 7.75 -4.38
C PHE A 61 -0.50 6.73 -3.57
N ALA A 62 -1.04 7.13 -2.42
CA ALA A 62 -1.85 6.24 -1.60
C ALA A 62 -3.19 5.88 -2.24
N ALA A 63 -3.85 6.83 -2.93
CA ALA A 63 -5.09 6.60 -3.65
C ALA A 63 -4.88 5.67 -4.86
N THR A 64 -3.88 5.97 -5.70
CA THR A 64 -3.54 5.16 -6.88
C THR A 64 -3.02 3.77 -6.52
N ALA A 65 -2.24 3.63 -5.43
CA ALA A 65 -1.79 2.33 -4.94
C ALA A 65 -2.94 1.40 -4.54
N ARG A 66 -4.10 1.93 -4.15
CA ARG A 66 -5.29 1.13 -3.85
C ARG A 66 -5.99 0.63 -5.11
N GLN A 67 -5.93 1.39 -6.21
CA GLN A 67 -6.48 0.99 -7.52
C GLN A 67 -5.57 0.03 -8.32
N LYS A 68 -4.31 -0.17 -7.88
CA LYS A 68 -3.24 -0.86 -8.63
C LYS A 68 -3.51 -2.32 -9.04
N LEU A 69 -4.65 -2.94 -8.71
CA LEU A 69 -4.89 -4.33 -9.14
C LEU A 69 -5.66 -4.47 -10.45
N GLU A 70 -6.39 -3.46 -10.93
CA GLU A 70 -7.24 -3.66 -12.12
C GLU A 70 -6.70 -2.98 -13.39
N TRP A 71 -5.93 -1.90 -13.26
CA TRP A 71 -5.49 -1.09 -14.42
C TRP A 71 -3.99 -1.19 -14.76
N PHE A 72 -3.22 -1.95 -13.97
CA PHE A 72 -1.75 -1.92 -14.04
C PHE A 72 -1.02 -2.89 -15.00
N PRO A 73 -1.62 -3.95 -15.60
CA PRO A 73 -0.82 -4.84 -16.44
C PRO A 73 -0.45 -4.26 -17.82
N LEU A 74 -1.00 -3.11 -18.24
CA LEU A 74 -0.80 -2.62 -19.63
C LEU A 74 -0.01 -1.33 -19.80
N VAL A 75 0.20 -0.51 -18.77
CA VAL A 75 0.85 0.82 -18.95
C VAL A 75 2.27 0.91 -18.35
N ILE A 76 2.67 0.07 -17.39
CA ILE A 76 3.97 0.18 -16.68
C ILE A 76 4.84 -1.10 -16.74
N TYR A 77 4.58 -2.05 -17.65
CA TYR A 77 5.46 -3.22 -17.86
C TYR A 77 6.09 -3.23 -19.26
N PRO A 78 7.16 -2.44 -19.48
CA PRO A 78 8.32 -3.07 -20.12
C PRO A 78 9.67 -2.83 -19.39
N LEU A 79 9.68 -2.34 -18.14
CA LEU A 79 10.94 -2.14 -17.39
C LEU A 79 11.20 -3.10 -16.22
N GLN A 80 10.36 -4.10 -16.02
CA GLN A 80 10.71 -5.26 -15.20
C GLN A 80 10.68 -6.50 -16.10
N GLY A 81 11.77 -6.71 -16.83
CA GLY A 81 12.06 -8.03 -17.39
C GLY A 81 12.20 -9.06 -16.27
N PRO A 82 12.00 -10.36 -16.55
CA PRO A 82 12.08 -11.39 -15.53
C PRO A 82 13.50 -11.43 -14.95
N GLY A 83 13.68 -10.85 -13.77
CA GLY A 83 14.81 -11.17 -12.91
C GLY A 83 14.77 -12.68 -12.67
N ARG A 84 15.77 -13.37 -13.20
CA ARG A 84 15.86 -14.83 -13.26
C ARG A 84 15.58 -15.51 -11.92
N PRO A 85 15.05 -16.75 -11.94
CA PRO A 85 15.20 -17.65 -10.80
C PRO A 85 16.69 -18.02 -10.67
N THR A 86 17.32 -17.72 -9.55
CA THR A 86 18.53 -18.44 -9.11
C THR A 86 18.12 -19.42 -8.02
N SER A 87 17.50 -20.53 -8.43
CA SER A 87 17.54 -21.75 -7.64
C SER A 87 18.90 -22.41 -7.84
N GLY A 88 19.71 -22.42 -6.78
CA GLY A 88 20.93 -23.20 -6.61
C GLY A 88 21.35 -23.02 -5.16
N SER A 89 20.70 -23.72 -4.21
CA SER A 89 21.19 -24.99 -3.69
C SER A 89 22.65 -24.93 -3.24
N SER A 90 22.86 -24.74 -1.95
CA SER A 90 23.82 -25.56 -1.21
C SER A 90 23.15 -26.01 0.09
N ALA A 91 22.50 -27.17 -0.01
CA ALA A 91 22.30 -28.04 1.14
C ALA A 91 23.68 -28.41 1.72
N THR A 92 24.00 -27.91 2.92
CA THR A 92 24.88 -28.62 3.87
C THR A 92 24.49 -28.26 5.31
N SER A 93 23.39 -28.83 5.80
CA SER A 93 23.33 -29.25 7.21
C SER A 93 23.02 -30.74 7.21
N SER A 94 24.04 -31.49 6.80
CA SER A 94 24.07 -32.94 6.89
C SER A 94 24.78 -33.30 8.19
N ARG A 95 24.11 -34.13 8.98
CA ARG A 95 24.61 -35.02 10.06
C ARG A 95 24.76 -34.41 11.46
N SER A 96 23.67 -34.54 12.22
CA SER A 96 23.71 -35.29 13.49
C SER A 96 22.28 -35.70 13.87
N CYS A 97 21.69 -36.68 13.17
CA CYS A 97 21.55 -37.99 13.80
C CYS A 97 22.76 -38.38 14.66
N CYS A 98 22.66 -38.16 15.96
CA CYS A 98 23.30 -39.03 16.95
C CYS A 98 22.40 -39.17 18.17
N CYS A 99 21.74 -40.33 18.23
CA CYS A 99 21.49 -41.10 19.44
C CYS A 99 20.61 -40.50 20.55
N ARG A 100 19.31 -40.78 20.44
CA ARG A 100 18.59 -41.71 21.33
C ARG A 100 19.35 -42.12 22.62
N ARG A 101 19.08 -41.49 23.76
CA ARG A 101 18.97 -42.16 25.08
C ARG A 101 18.43 -41.21 26.16
N SER A 102 17.14 -41.32 26.43
CA SER A 102 16.53 -40.87 27.69
C SER A 102 15.45 -41.88 28.08
N ARG A 103 15.87 -42.98 28.73
CA ARG A 103 15.07 -43.81 29.66
C ARG A 103 15.95 -44.93 30.22
N ARG A 104 16.11 -44.88 31.55
CA ARG A 104 16.78 -45.80 32.49
C ARG A 104 18.30 -45.83 32.48
#